data_AF-A0A8X6TR38-F1
#
_entry.id   AF-A0A8X6TR38-F1
#
_cell.length_a   1.000
_cell.length_b   1.000
_cell.length_c   1.000
_cell.angle_alpha   90.00
_cell.angle_beta   90.00
_cell.angle_gamma   90.00
#
_symmetry.space_group_name_H-M   'P 1'
#
loop_
_entity.id
_entity.type
_entity.pdbx_description
1 polymer ?
#
loop_
_entity_poly.entity_id
_entity_poly.type
_entity_poly.pdbx_seq_one_letter_code
_entity_poly.pdbx_strand_id
1 'polypeptide(L)'
;MNLYWLEGPPPLYDNKEMAQTRLRNTVRSLESANRLNESQEFFNQWDRISIIEQINPDNDISEGLGVHFLPHRSVLKDNSTTK
;
A
#
# COMPACT_ATOMS: atom_id res chain seq x y z
N MET A 1 -30.40 15.25 22.02
CA MET A 1 -29.43 14.15 21.96
C MET A 1 -28.47 14.45 20.82
N ASN A 2 -27.16 14.51 21.07
CA ASN A 2 -26.17 14.59 20.01
C ASN A 2 -25.81 13.15 19.60
N LEU A 3 -25.99 12.81 18.32
CA LEU A 3 -25.70 11.50 17.78
C LEU A 3 -24.37 11.58 17.03
N TYR A 4 -23.30 11.05 17.64
CA TYR A 4 -21.93 11.13 17.11
C TYR A 4 -21.76 10.56 15.69
N TRP A 5 -22.66 9.70 15.20
CA TRP A 5 -22.60 9.19 13.82
C TRP A 5 -23.22 10.13 12.78
N LEU A 6 -23.93 11.18 13.22
CA LEU A 6 -24.50 12.19 12.33
C LEU A 6 -23.43 13.20 11.86
N GLU A 7 -22.39 13.43 12.69
CA GLU A 7 -21.28 14.35 12.40
C GLU A 7 -20.24 13.75 11.42
N GLY A 8 -20.39 12.47 11.05
CA GLY A 8 -19.45 11.74 10.21
C GLY A 8 -18.19 11.31 10.96
N PRO A 9 -17.47 10.28 10.47
CA PRO A 9 -16.20 9.90 11.07
C PRO A 9 -15.20 11.07 10.99
N PRO A 10 -14.34 11.26 12.00
CA PRO A 10 -13.29 12.27 11.93
C PRO A 10 -12.39 12.02 10.71
N PRO A 11 -11.77 13.08 10.15
CA PRO A 11 -10.85 12.94 9.03
C PRO A 11 -9.80 11.87 9.33
N LEU A 12 -9.57 10.96 8.38
CA LEU A 12 -8.52 9.97 8.52
C LEU A 12 -7.17 10.70 8.60
N TYR A 13 -6.34 10.31 9.57
CA TYR A 13 -4.99 10.83 9.68
C TYR A 13 -4.15 10.41 8.47
N ASP A 14 -3.31 11.34 8.00
CA ASP A 14 -2.31 11.03 6.97
C ASP A 14 -1.34 9.97 7.50
N ASN A 15 -1.10 8.93 6.70
CA ASN A 15 -0.17 7.84 7.00
C ASN A 15 1.00 7.76 6.01
N LYS A 16 1.16 8.75 5.12
CA LYS A 16 2.16 8.76 4.05
C LYS A 16 3.57 8.48 4.56
N GLU A 17 4.02 9.21 5.57
CA GLU A 17 5.38 9.07 6.12
C GLU A 17 5.62 7.66 6.70
N MET A 18 4.63 7.12 7.42
CA MET A 18 4.69 5.78 7.98
C MET A 18 4.72 4.72 6.88
N ALA A 19 3.87 4.85 5.87
CA ALA A 19 3.81 3.93 4.73
C ALA A 19 5.10 3.95 3.91
N GLN A 20 5.65 5.14 3.63
CA GLN A 20 6.94 5.30 2.95
C GLN A 20 8.10 4.66 3.75
N THR A 21 8.12 4.85 5.07
CA THR A 21 9.13 4.22 5.93
C THR A 21 9.03 2.70 5.90
N ARG A 22 7.82 2.14 5.97
CA ARG A 22 7.57 0.70 5.87
C ARG A 22 7.94 0.14 4.49
N LEU A 23 7.63 0.86 3.42
CA LEU A 23 8.02 0.49 2.06
C LEU A 23 9.54 0.39 1.94
N ARG A 24 10.28 1.41 2.37
CA ARG A 24 11.76 1.41 2.33
C ARG A 24 12.35 0.23 3.10
N ASN A 25 11.83 -0.07 4.28
CA ASN A 25 12.30 -1.21 5.07
C ASN A 25 11.98 -2.55 4.40
N THR A 26 10.80 -2.67 3.80
CA THR A 26 10.37 -3.86 3.05
C THR A 26 11.25 -4.11 1.83
N VAL A 27 11.55 -3.05 1.05
CA VAL A 27 12.46 -3.12 -0.11
C VAL A 27 13.83 -3.62 0.31
N ARG A 28 14.43 -3.02 1.36
CA ARG A 28 15.72 -3.47 1.90
C ARG A 28 15.70 -4.93 2.33
N SER A 29 14.61 -5.37 2.98
CA SER A 29 14.45 -6.77 3.38
C SER A 29 14.38 -7.71 2.17
N LEU A 30 13.62 -7.33 1.12
CA LEU A 30 13.49 -8.12 -0.10
C LEU A 30 14.79 -8.19 -0.90
N GLU A 31 15.54 -7.09 -0.96
CA GLU A 31 16.87 -7.03 -1.57
C GLU A 31 17.84 -7.97 -0.83
N SER A 32 17.85 -7.93 0.51
CA SER A 32 18.69 -8.82 1.32
C SER A 32 18.35 -10.31 1.15
N ALA A 33 17.10 -10.61 0.80
CA ALA A 33 16.63 -11.96 0.50
C ALA A 33 16.78 -12.34 -0.99
N ASN A 34 17.25 -11.42 -1.85
CA ASN A 34 17.30 -11.58 -3.31
C ASN A 34 15.93 -11.89 -3.96
N ARG A 35 14.83 -11.37 -3.40
CA ARG A 35 13.44 -11.64 -3.84
C ARG A 35 12.68 -10.40 -4.28
N LEU A 36 13.38 -9.30 -4.54
CA LEU A 36 12.75 -8.04 -4.97
C LEU A 36 11.99 -8.22 -6.30
N ASN A 37 12.59 -8.94 -7.25
CA ASN A 37 12.00 -9.18 -8.57
C ASN A 37 10.68 -9.97 -8.50
N GLU A 38 10.61 -10.98 -7.64
CA GLU A 38 9.38 -11.75 -7.43
C GLU A 38 8.25 -10.88 -6.89
N SER A 39 8.57 -9.98 -5.95
CA SER A 39 7.58 -9.02 -5.45
C SER A 39 7.11 -8.07 -6.55
N GLN A 40 8.00 -7.61 -7.43
CA GLN A 40 7.64 -6.72 -8.53
C GLN A 40 6.74 -7.40 -9.56
N GLU A 41 6.95 -8.70 -9.81
CA GLU A 41 6.15 -9.47 -10.76
C GLU A 41 4.68 -9.57 -10.35
N PHE A 42 4.38 -9.69 -9.05
CA PHE A 42 2.99 -9.63 -8.55
C PHE A 42 2.33 -8.29 -8.82
N PHE A 43 3.03 -7.18 -8.60
CA PHE A 43 2.49 -5.86 -8.90
C PHE A 43 2.26 -5.69 -10.41
N ASN A 44 3.20 -6.14 -11.24
CA ASN A 44 3.04 -6.12 -12.70
C ASN A 44 1.84 -6.95 -13.17
N GLN A 45 1.60 -8.11 -12.54
CA GLN A 45 0.44 -8.93 -12.82
C GLN A 45 -0.84 -8.19 -12.45
N TRP A 46 -0.91 -7.60 -11.25
CA TRP A 46 -2.08 -6.85 -10.78
C TRP A 46 -2.41 -5.65 -11.68
N ASP A 47 -1.38 -4.93 -12.13
CA ASP A 47 -1.52 -3.84 -13.09
C ASP A 47 -2.07 -4.37 -14.43
N ARG A 48 -1.51 -5.47 -14.94
CA ARG A 48 -1.97 -6.10 -16.19
C ARG A 48 -3.43 -6.54 -16.15
N ILE A 49 -3.92 -7.01 -15.00
CA ILE A 49 -5.33 -7.41 -14.83
C ILE A 49 -6.21 -6.30 -14.25
N SER A 50 -5.69 -5.07 -14.19
CA SER A 50 -6.40 -3.87 -13.73
C SER A 50 -6.96 -3.96 -12.31
N ILE A 51 -6.25 -4.66 -11.41
CA ILE A 51 -6.50 -4.61 -9.96
C ILE A 51 -5.92 -3.32 -9.36
N ILE A 52 -4.77 -2.88 -9.87
CA ILE A 52 -4.12 -1.62 -9.48
C ILE A 52 -3.95 -0.74 -10.71
N GLU A 53 -3.78 0.55 -10.47
CA GLU A 53 -3.46 1.54 -11.49
C GLU A 53 -2.26 2.37 -11.06
N GLN A 54 -1.52 2.89 -12.04
CA GLN A 54 -0.45 3.83 -11.78
C GLN A 54 -1.03 5.24 -11.60
N ILE A 55 -0.80 5.81 -10.42
CA ILE A 55 -1.22 7.19 -10.11
C ILE A 55 -0.10 8.19 -10.41
N ASN A 56 -0.47 9.37 -10.91
CA ASN A 56 0.40 10.53 -11.00
C ASN A 56 0.25 11.36 -9.70
N PRO A 57 1.27 11.42 -8.83
CA PRO A 57 1.15 12.09 -7.53
C PRO A 57 0.86 13.59 -7.64
N ASP A 58 1.22 14.25 -8.74
CA ASP A 58 1.00 15.69 -8.92
C ASP A 58 -0.43 16.03 -9.39
N ASN A 59 -1.12 15.07 -10.02
CA ASN A 59 -2.46 15.28 -10.60
C ASN A 59 -3.56 14.53 -9.85
N ASP A 60 -3.25 13.36 -9.27
CA ASP A 60 -4.25 12.43 -8.73
C ASP A 60 -4.34 12.48 -7.19
N ILE A 61 -3.36 13.10 -6.52
CA ILE A 61 -3.35 13.27 -5.07
C ILE A 61 -3.58 14.75 -4.75
N SER A 62 -4.84 15.20 -4.82
CA SER A 62 -5.19 16.53 -4.30
C SER A 62 -5.24 16.53 -2.77
N GLU A 63 -4.75 17.58 -2.12
CA GLU A 63 -4.98 17.80 -0.69
C GLU A 63 -6.48 17.70 -0.38
N GLY A 64 -6.86 16.84 0.58
CA GLY A 64 -8.25 16.65 0.99
C GLY A 64 -8.98 15.44 0.38
N LEU A 65 -8.36 14.66 -0.53
CA LEU A 65 -9.00 13.48 -1.13
C LEU A 65 -9.13 12.27 -0.17
N GLY A 66 -8.57 12.36 1.05
CA GLY A 66 -8.60 11.26 2.03
C GLY A 66 -7.75 10.06 1.60
N VAL A 67 -6.64 10.29 0.89
CA VAL A 67 -5.74 9.22 0.42
C VAL A 67 -5.06 8.56 1.61
N HIS A 68 -5.10 7.22 1.64
CA HIS A 68 -4.41 6.42 2.64
C HIS A 68 -3.53 5.39 1.93
N PHE A 69 -2.26 5.34 2.31
CA PHE A 69 -1.29 4.44 1.70
C PHE A 69 -1.41 3.06 2.33
N LEU A 70 -1.36 2.00 1.51
CA LEU A 70 -1.38 0.65 2.03
C LEU A 70 -0.05 0.35 2.76
N PRO A 71 -0.10 -0.29 3.94
CA PRO A 71 1.11 -0.69 4.64
C PRO A 71 1.80 -1.83 3.90
N HIS A 72 2.99 -1.58 3.35
CA HIS A 72 3.80 -2.62 2.73
C HIS A 72 4.35 -3.59 3.79
N ARG A 73 4.02 -4.88 3.65
CA ARG A 73 4.67 -6.00 4.33
C ARG A 73 4.82 -7.16 3.35
N SER A 74 6.05 -7.56 3.04
CA SER A 74 6.28 -8.81 2.33
C SER A 74 6.07 -9.98 3.30
N VAL A 75 5.15 -10.88 2.95
CA VAL A 75 4.98 -12.15 3.65
C VAL A 75 5.63 -13.22 2.79
N LEU A 76 6.87 -13.57 3.12
CA LEU A 76 7.58 -14.66 2.45
C LEU A 76 7.08 -15.99 3.03
N LYS A 77 6.43 -16.79 2.19
CA LYS A 77 5.92 -18.11 2.58
C LYS A 77 6.61 -19.18 1.75
N ASP A 78 7.81 -19.56 2.18
CA ASP A 78 8.67 -20.52 1.46
C ASP A 78 8.08 -21.94 1.43
N ASN A 79 7.11 -22.24 2.32
CA ASN A 79 6.39 -23.52 2.39
C ASN A 79 4.90 -23.36 2.06
N SER A 80 4.56 -22.60 1.02
CA SER A 80 3.16 -22.51 0.58
C SER A 80 2.68 -23.87 0.07
N THR A 81 1.75 -24.51 0.80
CA THR A 81 1.10 -25.78 0.43
C THR A 81 -0.08 -25.61 -0.53
N THR A 82 -0.37 -24.38 -0.97
CA THR A 82 -1.46 -24.11 -1.93
C THR A 82 -0.88 -24.24 -3.34
N LYS A 83 -1.28 -25.30 -4.05
CA LYS A 83 -1.05 -25.50 -5.49
C LYS A 83 -2.02 -24.66 -6.31
#